data_AF-A0A4Y2R5U5-F1
#
_entry.id   AF-A0A4Y2R5U5-F1
#
_cell.length_a   1.000
_cell.length_b   1.000
_cell.length_c   1.000
_cell.angle_alpha   90.00
_cell.angle_beta   90.00
_cell.angle_gamma   90.00
#
_symmetry.space_group_name_H-M   'P 1'
#
loop_
_entity.id
_entity.type
_entity.pdbx_description
1 polymer ?
#
loop_
_entity_poly.entity_id
_entity_poly.type
_entity_poly.pdbx_seq_one_letter_code
_entity_poly.pdbx_strand_id
1 'polypeptide(L)'
;MLSQRTNLLVEYENANKALDKAKPQKKQMAEEAKLAAEKAFEDCSDVARQEIKQFHRRRVNMFQESLEKFAEAQLRNARDVNAMLAKSLTKIKQFEITDG
;
A
#
# COMPACT_ATOMS: atom_id res chain seq x y z
N MET A 1 1.98 -4.68 -11.87
CA MET A 1 0.76 -5.07 -12.62
C MET A 1 -0.02 -3.92 -13.23
N LEU A 2 -0.21 -2.76 -12.56
CA LEU A 2 -1.02 -1.68 -13.14
C LEU A 2 -0.51 -1.11 -14.48
N SER A 3 0.80 -0.86 -14.60
CA SER A 3 1.40 -0.41 -15.87
C SER A 3 1.25 -1.45 -16.97
N GLN A 4 1.49 -2.72 -16.64
CA GLN A 4 1.30 -3.85 -17.55
C GLN A 4 -0.15 -3.98 -18.01
N ARG A 5 -1.12 -3.84 -17.10
CA ARG A 5 -2.55 -3.82 -17.43
C ARG A 5 -2.88 -2.69 -18.42
N THR A 6 -2.34 -1.49 -18.20
CA THR A 6 -2.56 -0.36 -19.12
C THR A 6 -2.02 -0.66 -20.51
N ASN A 7 -0.84 -1.28 -20.62
CA ASN A 7 -0.30 -1.68 -21.93
C ASN A 7 -1.20 -2.73 -22.61
N LEU A 8 -1.65 -3.75 -21.87
CA LEU A 8 -2.53 -4.79 -22.39
C LEU A 8 -3.91 -4.24 -22.81
N LEU A 9 -4.42 -3.20 -22.13
CA LEU A 9 -5.64 -2.51 -22.56
C LEU A 9 -5.46 -1.87 -23.93
N VAL A 10 -4.33 -1.19 -24.14
CA VAL A 10 -4.02 -0.57 -25.44
C VAL A 10 -3.90 -1.63 -26.54
N GLU A 11 -3.25 -2.76 -26.25
CA GLU A 11 -3.16 -3.89 -27.19
C GLU A 11 -4.54 -4.45 -27.52
N TYR A 12 -5.38 -4.65 -26.51
CA TYR A 12 -6.76 -5.11 -26.68
C TYR A 12 -7.59 -4.14 -27.55
N GLU A 13 -7.54 -2.83 -27.26
CA GLU A 13 -8.23 -1.81 -28.06
C GLU A 13 -7.73 -1.75 -29.51
N ASN A 14 -6.43 -1.94 -29.72
CA ASN A 14 -5.85 -2.00 -31.06
C ASN A 14 -6.30 -3.26 -31.81
N ALA A 15 -6.38 -4.41 -31.14
CA ALA A 15 -6.90 -5.65 -31.73
C ALA A 15 -8.38 -5.53 -32.12
N ASN A 16 -9.20 -4.88 -31.30
CA ASN A 16 -10.59 -4.55 -31.65
C ASN A 16 -10.67 -3.70 -32.92
N LYS A 17 -9.91 -2.60 -32.99
CA LYS A 17 -9.86 -1.75 -34.19
C LYS A 17 -9.37 -2.49 -35.44
N ALA A 18 -8.45 -3.46 -35.27
CA ALA A 18 -7.94 -4.28 -36.36
C ALA A 18 -9.00 -5.26 -36.88
N LEU A 19 -9.78 -5.87 -35.97
CA LEU A 19 -10.91 -6.73 -36.31
C LEU A 19 -12.01 -5.97 -37.07
N ASP A 20 -12.35 -4.77 -36.62
CA ASP A 20 -13.35 -3.90 -37.28
C ASP A 20 -12.96 -3.58 -38.74
N LYS A 21 -11.66 -3.45 -39.01
CA LYS A 21 -11.11 -3.12 -40.33
C LYS A 21 -10.73 -4.35 -41.16
N ALA A 22 -10.89 -5.56 -40.62
CA ALA A 22 -10.42 -6.78 -41.26
C ALA A 22 -11.26 -7.11 -42.51
N LYS A 23 -10.59 -7.38 -43.63
CA LYS A 23 -11.24 -7.94 -44.81
C LYS A 23 -11.77 -9.36 -44.49
N PRO A 24 -12.83 -9.84 -45.16
CA PRO A 24 -13.44 -11.16 -44.87
C PRO A 24 -12.43 -12.31 -44.79
N GLN A 25 -11.44 -12.32 -45.69
CA GLN A 25 -10.38 -13.34 -45.77
C GLN A 25 -9.45 -13.38 -44.55
N LYS A 26 -9.32 -12.27 -43.81
CA LYS A 26 -8.46 -12.14 -42.61
C LYS A 26 -9.28 -12.02 -41.32
N LYS A 27 -10.61 -12.07 -41.40
CA LYS A 27 -11.50 -11.80 -40.27
C LYS A 27 -11.30 -12.79 -39.13
N GLN A 28 -11.20 -14.08 -39.45
CA GLN A 28 -10.99 -15.14 -38.46
C GLN A 28 -9.66 -14.96 -37.71
N MET A 29 -8.56 -14.67 -38.42
CA MET A 29 -7.27 -14.40 -37.77
C MET A 29 -7.31 -13.16 -36.87
N ALA A 30 -8.01 -12.10 -37.29
CA ALA A 30 -8.16 -10.90 -36.47
C ALA A 30 -9.02 -11.15 -35.22
N GLU A 31 -10.01 -12.03 -35.32
CA GLU A 31 -10.88 -12.43 -34.21
C GLU A 31 -10.09 -13.26 -33.18
N GLU A 32 -9.28 -14.22 -33.62
CA GLU A 32 -8.37 -14.98 -32.76
C GLU A 32 -7.37 -14.07 -32.04
N ALA A 33 -6.79 -13.10 -32.75
CA ALA A 33 -5.88 -12.12 -32.15
C ALA A 33 -6.57 -11.23 -31.09
N LYS A 34 -7.81 -10.80 -31.35
CA LYS A 34 -8.62 -10.05 -30.40
C LYS A 34 -8.92 -10.87 -29.14
N LEU A 35 -9.30 -12.13 -29.30
CA LEU A 35 -9.60 -13.03 -28.17
C LEU A 35 -8.35 -13.26 -27.30
N ALA A 36 -7.18 -13.42 -27.92
CA ALA A 36 -5.92 -13.55 -27.19
C ALA A 36 -5.57 -12.28 -26.38
N ALA A 37 -5.71 -11.10 -26.99
CA ALA A 37 -5.45 -9.82 -26.33
C ALA A 37 -6.44 -9.53 -25.19
N GLU A 38 -7.73 -9.83 -25.39
CA GLU A 38 -8.77 -9.71 -24.37
C GLU A 38 -8.49 -10.63 -23.18
N LYS A 39 -8.15 -11.90 -23.42
CA LYS A 39 -7.81 -12.84 -22.36
C LYS A 39 -6.60 -12.35 -21.55
N ALA A 40 -5.54 -11.90 -22.21
CA ALA A 40 -4.36 -11.38 -21.53
C ALA A 40 -4.68 -10.14 -20.67
N PHE A 41 -5.52 -9.23 -21.20
CA PHE A 41 -5.96 -8.05 -20.46
C PHE A 41 -6.82 -8.40 -19.24
N GLU A 42 -7.76 -9.35 -19.35
CA GLU A 42 -8.61 -9.75 -18.24
C GLU A 42 -7.84 -10.51 -17.16
N ASP A 43 -6.98 -11.47 -17.55
CA ASP A 43 -6.12 -12.20 -16.61
C ASP A 43 -5.24 -11.23 -15.81
N CYS A 44 -4.65 -10.23 -16.48
CA CYS A 44 -3.86 -9.19 -15.81
C CYS A 44 -4.72 -8.29 -14.92
N SER A 45 -5.95 -7.97 -15.37
CA SER A 45 -6.88 -7.13 -14.62
C SER A 45 -7.34 -7.80 -13.33
N ASP A 46 -7.57 -9.12 -13.33
CA ASP A 46 -7.92 -9.88 -12.12
C ASP A 46 -6.81 -9.84 -11.09
N VAL A 47 -5.57 -10.07 -11.51
CA VAL A 47 -4.41 -9.99 -10.60
C VAL A 47 -4.26 -8.56 -10.06
N ALA A 48 -4.32 -7.55 -10.92
CA ALA A 48 -4.20 -6.15 -10.50
C ALA A 48 -5.31 -5.74 -9.50
N ARG A 49 -6.55 -6.20 -9.70
CA ARG A 49 -7.67 -5.97 -8.77
C ARG A 49 -7.37 -6.57 -7.38
N GLN A 50 -6.82 -7.78 -7.34
CA GLN A 50 -6.45 -8.43 -6.08
C GLN A 50 -5.29 -7.72 -5.38
N GLU A 51 -4.25 -7.35 -6.12
CA GLU A 51 -3.09 -6.62 -5.58
C GLU A 51 -3.49 -5.28 -4.97
N ILE A 52 -4.36 -4.50 -5.61
CA ILE A 52 -4.87 -3.23 -5.05
C ILE A 52 -5.56 -3.45 -3.71
N LYS A 53 -6.46 -4.45 -3.64
CA LYS A 53 -7.17 -4.78 -2.39
C LYS A 53 -6.20 -5.19 -1.28
N GLN A 54 -5.21 -6.02 -1.61
CA GLN A 54 -4.19 -6.45 -0.65
C GLN A 54 -3.30 -5.28 -0.20
N PHE A 55 -2.89 -4.41 -1.12
CA PHE A 55 -2.10 -3.23 -0.82
C PHE A 55 -2.82 -2.30 0.15
N HIS A 56 -4.10 -2.01 -0.08
CA HIS A 56 -4.88 -1.17 0.83
C HIS A 56 -4.99 -1.78 2.22
N ARG A 57 -5.28 -3.09 2.31
CA ARG A 57 -5.33 -3.81 3.59
C ARG A 57 -3.99 -3.73 4.32
N ARG A 58 -2.90 -4.04 3.63
CA ARG A 58 -1.55 -4.01 4.21
C ARG A 58 -1.18 -2.62 4.72
N ARG A 59 -1.49 -1.58 3.95
CA ARG A 59 -1.20 -0.20 4.33
C ARG A 59 -1.93 0.22 5.61
N VAL A 60 -3.20 -0.15 5.76
CA VAL A 60 -3.98 0.16 6.97
C VAL A 60 -3.40 -0.58 8.18
N ASN A 61 -3.14 -1.88 8.05
CA ASN A 61 -2.59 -2.67 9.15
C ASN A 61 -1.21 -2.16 9.59
N MET A 62 -0.31 -1.86 8.65
CA MET A 62 1.01 -1.32 8.97
C MET A 62 0.92 0.02 9.69
N PHE A 63 -0.04 0.88 9.32
CA PHE A 63 -0.23 2.16 9.98
C PHE A 63 -0.79 1.98 11.40
N GLN A 64 -1.75 1.06 11.58
CA GLN A 64 -2.27 0.71 12.89
C GLN A 64 -1.17 0.18 13.81
N GLU A 65 -0.37 -0.79 13.37
CA GLU A 65 0.76 -1.33 14.14
C GLU A 65 1.78 -0.23 14.49
N SER A 66 1.98 0.73 13.59
CA SER A 66 2.89 1.85 13.83
C SER A 66 2.35 2.79 14.91
N LEU A 67 1.04 3.06 14.91
CA LEU A 67 0.38 3.87 15.94
C LEU A 67 0.40 3.20 17.31
N GLU A 68 0.15 1.88 17.35
CA GLU A 68 0.22 1.09 18.60
C GLU A 68 1.64 1.16 19.20
N LYS A 69 2.67 0.85 18.40
CA LYS A 69 4.07 0.95 18.83
C LYS A 69 4.45 2.35 19.27
N PHE A 70 3.97 3.36 18.56
CA PHE A 70 4.21 4.76 18.92
C PHE A 70 3.57 5.12 20.27
N ALA A 71 2.31 4.73 20.49
CA ALA A 71 1.61 4.98 21.75
C ALA A 71 2.28 4.27 22.93
N GLU A 72 2.70 3.01 22.75
CA GLU A 72 3.44 2.26 23.77
C GLU A 72 4.77 2.92 24.13
N ALA A 73 5.52 3.39 23.12
CA ALA A 73 6.78 4.10 23.32
C ALA A 73 6.55 5.42 24.08
N GLN A 74 5.52 6.19 23.71
CA GLN A 74 5.18 7.43 24.40
C GLN A 74 4.78 7.20 25.86
N LEU A 75 3.98 6.17 26.14
CA LEU A 75 3.59 5.82 27.51
C LEU A 75 4.80 5.42 28.35
N ARG A 76 5.71 4.62 27.79
CA ARG A 76 6.95 4.22 28.46
C ARG A 76 7.83 5.43 28.78
N ASN A 77 8.08 6.28 27.77
CA ASN A 77 8.85 7.50 27.94
C ASN A 77 8.25 8.42 29.00
N ALA A 78 6.93 8.62 29.00
CA ALA A 78 6.25 9.44 29.99
C ALA A 78 6.42 8.90 31.42
N ARG A 79 6.35 7.57 31.60
CA ARG A 79 6.59 6.93 32.89
C ARG A 79 8.03 7.10 33.36
N ASP A 80 9.00 6.88 32.48
CA ASP A 80 10.42 7.02 32.78
C ASP A 80 10.79 8.46 33.15
N VAL A 81 10.30 9.43 32.37
CA VAL A 81 10.47 10.86 32.64
C VAL A 81 9.85 11.24 33.98
N ASN A 82 8.63 10.78 34.27
CA ASN A 82 7.97 11.07 35.54
C ASN A 82 8.75 10.49 36.74
N ALA A 83 9.23 9.25 36.63
CA ALA A 83 10.05 8.61 37.67
C ALA A 83 11.37 9.38 37.90
N MET A 84 12.03 9.83 36.83
CA MET A 84 13.23 10.66 36.92
C MET A 84 12.95 12.00 37.60
N LEU A 85 11.88 12.70 37.20
CA LEU A 85 11.50 13.98 37.78
C LEU A 85 11.16 13.84 39.27
N ALA A 86 10.39 12.82 39.64
CA ALA A 86 10.07 12.54 41.04
C ALA A 86 11.34 12.29 41.87
N LYS A 87 12.30 11.51 41.33
CA LYS A 87 13.59 11.27 41.99
C LYS A 87 14.39 12.56 42.17
N SER A 88 14.46 13.40 41.13
CA SER A 88 15.14 14.70 41.20
C SER A 88 14.49 15.63 42.22
N LEU A 89 13.16 15.67 42.28
CA LEU A 89 12.42 16.47 43.25
C LEU A 89 12.71 16.03 44.69
N THR A 90 12.73 14.72 44.96
CA THR A 90 13.09 14.19 46.28
C THR A 90 14.50 14.61 46.69
N LYS A 91 15.47 14.55 45.78
CA LYS A 91 16.84 15.00 46.06
C LYS A 91 16.91 16.49 46.42
N ILE A 92 16.16 17.32 45.70
CA ILE A 92 16.09 18.77 45.99
C ILE A 92 15.50 19.01 47.37
N LYS A 93 14.41 18.30 47.73
CA LYS A 93 13.78 18.42 49.05
C LYS A 93 14.68 17.98 50.21
N GLN A 94 15.59 17.05 49.97
CA GLN A 94 16.57 16.58 50.94
C GLN A 94 17.79 17.52 51.06
N PHE A 95 17.91 18.49 50.16
CA PHE A 95 18.96 19.49 50.22
C PHE A 95 18.55 20.56 51.25
N GLU A 96 18.85 20.31 52.52
CA GLU A 96 18.78 21.35 53.55
C GLU A 96 19.90 22.37 53.29
N ILE A 97 19.53 23.63 53.13
CA ILE A 97 20.49 24.73 53.21
C ILE A 97 20.86 24.82 54.69
N THR A 98 22.03 24.32 55.07
CA THR A 98 22.65 24.69 56.35
C THR A 98 22.88 26.20 56.30
N ASP A 99 22.01 26.95 56.98
CA ASP A 99 22.22 28.36 57.29
C ASP A 99 23.56 28.47 58.04
N GLY A 100 24.51 29.21 57.43
CA GLY A 100 25.79 29.56 58.03
C GLY A 100 25.68 30.78 58.93
#